data_AF-A0A101MKW9-F1
#
_entry.id   AF-A0A101MKW9-F1
#
_cell.length_a   1.000
_cell.length_b   1.000
_cell.length_c   1.000
_cell.angle_alpha   90.00
_cell.angle_beta   90.00
_cell.angle_gamma   90.00
#
_symmetry.space_group_name_H-M   'P 1'
#
loop_
_entity.id
_entity.type
_entity.pdbx_description
1 polymer ?
#
loop_
_entity_poly.entity_id
_entity_poly.type
_entity_poly.pdbx_seq_one_letter_code
_entity_poly.pdbx_strand_id
1 'polypeptide(L)'
;MLVDVDFNITAILDWSNVQTVPMERFAVTPEFIAPPAAPLEYKQAVFEFRDIFVDALAGIERENGDLSSETGMPLSRLFASPLSEVVFRSTCSPARRAIFDARLTLPLTYGRDAKWEDFKKFFNERLA
;
A
#
# COMPACT_ATOMS: atom_id res chain seq x y z
N MET A 1 -5.49 -13.48 9.62
CA MET A 1 -4.70 -13.97 10.76
C MET A 1 -4.40 -12.76 11.63
N LEU A 2 -4.58 -12.86 12.94
CA LEU A 2 -4.20 -11.81 13.87
C LEU A 2 -2.91 -12.26 14.57
N VAL A 3 -2.00 -11.30 14.76
CA VAL A 3 -0.72 -11.52 15.45
C VAL A 3 -0.56 -10.52 16.59
N ASP A 4 0.16 -10.91 17.65
CA ASP A 4 0.55 -10.00 18.72
C ASP A 4 1.82 -9.19 18.38
N VAL A 5 2.30 -8.41 19.35
CA VAL A 5 3.49 -7.57 19.22
C VAL A 5 4.79 -8.37 19.06
N ASP A 6 4.78 -9.65 19.42
CA ASP A 6 5.91 -10.59 19.32
C ASP A 6 5.74 -11.53 18.10
N PHE A 7 4.83 -11.20 17.18
CA PHE A 7 4.50 -11.97 15.97
C PHE A 7 3.92 -13.37 16.24
N ASN A 8 3.42 -13.66 17.45
CA ASN A 8 2.72 -14.92 17.71
C ASN A 8 1.31 -14.88 17.10
N ILE A 9 0.87 -16.00 16.53
CA ILE A 9 -0.50 -16.13 15.99
C ILE A 9 -1.50 -16.12 17.14
N THR A 10 -2.31 -15.07 17.22
CA THR A 10 -3.35 -14.93 18.25
C THR A 10 -4.71 -15.40 17.78
N ALA A 11 -4.99 -15.33 16.47
CA ALA A 11 -6.20 -15.87 15.89
C ALA A 11 -6.05 -16.23 14.41
N ILE A 12 -6.72 -17.32 14.01
CA ILE A 12 -6.93 -17.68 12.61
C ILE A 12 -8.36 -17.29 12.26
N LEU A 13 -8.50 -16.37 11.31
CA LEU A 13 -9.81 -15.95 10.80
C LEU A 13 -10.19 -16.91 9.66
N ASP A 14 -11.37 -17.52 9.75
CA ASP A 14 -11.92 -18.35 8.68
C ASP A 14 -12.54 -17.44 7.59
N TRP A 15 -11.96 -17.49 6.39
CA TRP A 15 -12.38 -16.70 5.23
C TRP A 15 -13.25 -17.49 4.25
N SER A 16 -13.56 -18.75 4.55
CA SER A 16 -14.20 -19.69 3.61
C SER A 16 -15.58 -19.22 3.10
N ASN A 17 -16.24 -18.31 3.81
CA ASN A 17 -17.56 -17.79 3.46
C ASN A 17 -17.57 -16.30 3.07
N VAL A 18 -16.42 -15.66 2.88
CA VAL A 18 -16.37 -14.24 2.51
C VAL A 18 -16.63 -14.09 1.01
N GLN A 19 -17.77 -13.47 0.67
CA GLN A 19 -18.27 -13.38 -0.72
C GLN A 19 -17.40 -12.51 -1.64
N THR A 20 -16.82 -11.44 -1.11
CA THR A 20 -15.91 -10.55 -1.84
C THR A 20 -14.97 -9.89 -0.85
N VAL A 21 -13.67 -10.09 -1.01
CA VAL A 21 -12.67 -9.21 -0.39
C VAL A 21 -12.25 -8.22 -1.46
N PRO A 22 -12.39 -6.90 -1.24
CA PRO A 22 -11.85 -5.94 -2.20
C PRO A 22 -10.33 -6.15 -2.21
N MET A 23 -9.80 -6.70 -3.29
CA MET A 23 -8.37 -7.03 -3.40
C MET A 23 -7.50 -5.78 -3.22
N GLU A 24 -8.02 -4.61 -3.57
CA GLU A 24 -7.42 -3.30 -3.33
C GLU A 24 -7.23 -3.00 -1.84
N ARG A 25 -8.06 -3.59 -0.97
CA ARG A 25 -7.89 -3.45 0.49
C ARG A 25 -6.71 -4.23 1.03
N PHE A 26 -6.29 -5.31 0.40
CA PHE A 26 -5.07 -5.98 0.83
C PHE A 26 -3.83 -5.14 0.49
N ALA A 27 -3.84 -4.40 -0.63
CA ALA A 27 -2.74 -3.50 -1.01
C ALA A 27 -2.54 -2.32 -0.02
N VAL A 28 -3.52 -2.05 0.85
CA VAL A 28 -3.45 -1.02 1.90
C VAL A 28 -3.34 -1.61 3.31
N THR A 29 -2.93 -2.87 3.43
CA THR A 29 -2.70 -3.49 4.74
C THR A 29 -1.50 -2.82 5.43
N PRO A 30 -1.67 -2.21 6.63
CA PRO A 30 -0.63 -1.43 7.29
C PRO A 30 0.69 -2.16 7.50
N GLU A 31 0.63 -3.48 7.68
CA GLU A 31 1.77 -4.37 7.93
C GLU A 31 2.76 -4.42 6.75
N PHE A 32 2.33 -4.08 5.53
CA PHE A 32 3.22 -3.96 4.36
C PHE A 32 3.79 -2.55 4.17
N ILE A 33 3.43 -1.59 5.02
CA ILE A 33 3.82 -0.18 4.90
C ILE A 33 4.74 0.20 6.05
N ALA A 34 6.02 0.38 5.72
CA ALA A 34 7.02 0.80 6.68
C ALA A 34 6.72 2.24 7.18
N PRO A 35 6.54 2.47 8.50
CA PRO A 35 6.28 3.80 9.01
C PRO A 35 7.45 4.75 8.73
N PRO A 36 7.23 6.00 8.29
CA PRO A 36 8.31 6.92 7.94
C PRO A 36 9.30 7.18 9.08
N ALA A 37 8.81 7.18 10.33
CA ALA A 37 9.59 7.43 11.53
C ALA A 37 10.14 6.15 12.20
N ALA A 38 9.90 4.96 11.64
CA ALA A 38 10.39 3.72 12.23
C ALA A 38 11.93 3.59 12.13
N PRO A 39 12.58 2.84 13.04
CA PRO A 39 13.99 2.46 12.94
C PRO A 39 14.30 1.77 11.61
N LEU A 40 15.54 1.91 11.12
CA LEU A 40 15.94 1.35 9.83
C LEU A 40 15.79 -0.18 9.80
N GLU A 41 16.19 -0.86 10.87
CA GLU A 41 16.08 -2.32 11.01
C GLU A 41 14.62 -2.79 10.89
N TYR A 42 13.69 -2.08 11.55
CA TYR A 42 12.26 -2.38 11.44
C TYR A 42 11.75 -2.18 10.00
N LYS A 43 12.16 -1.08 9.35
CA LYS A 43 11.77 -0.82 7.96
C LYS A 43 12.30 -1.91 7.02
N GLN A 44 13.54 -2.36 7.22
CA GLN A 44 14.13 -3.45 6.46
C GLN A 44 13.34 -4.74 6.62
N ALA A 45 13.00 -5.13 7.85
CA ALA A 45 12.18 -6.31 8.12
C ALA A 45 10.80 -6.24 7.43
N VAL A 46 10.16 -5.07 7.43
CA VAL A 46 8.89 -4.85 6.71
C VAL A 46 9.07 -5.01 5.20
N PHE A 47 10.15 -4.47 4.62
CA PHE A 47 10.43 -4.61 3.19
C PHE A 47 10.73 -6.06 2.81
N GLU A 48 11.54 -6.78 3.60
CA GLU A 48 11.84 -8.20 3.38
C GLU A 48 10.58 -9.06 3.44
N PHE A 49 9.74 -8.86 4.46
CA PHE A 49 8.46 -9.57 4.57
C PHE A 49 7.54 -9.29 3.38
N ARG A 50 7.44 -8.02 2.99
CA ARG A 50 6.65 -7.60 1.83
C ARG A 50 7.15 -8.25 0.54
N ASP A 51 8.46 -8.30 0.33
CA ASP A 51 9.05 -8.86 -0.89
C ASP A 51 8.80 -10.39 -0.95
N ILE A 52 8.93 -11.11 0.18
CA ILE A 52 8.57 -12.54 0.27
C ILE A 52 7.10 -12.77 -0.07
N PHE A 53 6.20 -11.93 0.45
CA PHE A 53 4.78 -12.02 0.18
C PHE A 53 4.45 -11.78 -1.31
N VAL A 54 5.07 -10.75 -1.91
CA VAL A 54 4.91 -10.44 -3.34
C VAL A 54 5.38 -11.59 -4.22
N ASP A 55 6.52 -12.21 -3.89
CA ASP A 55 7.06 -13.35 -4.65
C ASP A 55 6.14 -14.58 -4.55
N ALA A 56 5.61 -14.87 -3.36
CA ALA A 56 4.64 -15.94 -3.16
C ALA A 56 3.35 -15.69 -3.95
N LEU A 57 2.83 -14.46 -3.91
CA LEU A 57 1.64 -14.07 -4.66
C LEU A 57 1.86 -14.18 -6.17
N ALA A 58 3.00 -13.72 -6.68
CA ALA A 58 3.37 -13.88 -8.08
C ALA A 58 3.50 -15.36 -8.49
N GLY A 59 3.93 -16.23 -7.58
CA GLY A 59 3.91 -17.69 -7.78
C GLY A 59 2.50 -18.21 -8.04
N ILE A 60 1.57 -17.88 -7.15
CA ILE A 60 0.17 -18.30 -7.24
C ILE A 60 -0.50 -17.75 -8.50
N GLU A 61 -0.27 -16.47 -8.83
CA GLU A 61 -0.82 -15.83 -10.05
C GLU A 61 -0.34 -16.53 -11.33
N ARG A 62 0.92 -16.98 -11.37
CA ARG A 62 1.46 -17.76 -12.50
C ARG A 62 0.83 -19.15 -12.58
N GLU A 63 0.67 -19.82 -11.46
CA GLU A 63 0.12 -21.19 -11.38
C GLU A 63 -1.36 -21.24 -11.75
N ASN A 64 -2.15 -20.22 -11.37
CA ASN A 64 -3.57 -20.14 -11.67
C ASN A 64 -3.89 -19.73 -13.12
N GLY A 65 -2.88 -19.50 -13.97
CA GLY A 65 -3.09 -19.16 -15.38
C GLY A 65 -3.69 -17.77 -15.61
N ASP A 66 -3.76 -16.92 -14.58
CA ASP A 66 -4.39 -15.59 -14.62
C ASP A 66 -3.58 -14.55 -15.45
N LEU A 67 -2.49 -15.01 -16.08
CA LEU A 67 -1.75 -14.26 -17.08
C LEU A 67 -2.39 -14.32 -18.48
N SER A 68 -3.51 -15.02 -18.66
CA SER A 68 -4.18 -15.17 -19.96
C SER A 68 -5.26 -14.13 -20.29
N SER A 69 -5.37 -13.01 -19.57
CA SER A 69 -6.27 -11.93 -20.01
C SER A 69 -5.51 -10.62 -20.14
N GLU A 70 -5.58 -10.04 -21.35
CA GLU A 70 -4.96 -8.79 -21.80
C GLU A 70 -5.39 -7.52 -21.02
N THR A 71 -5.93 -7.62 -19.80
CA THR A 71 -6.67 -6.49 -19.20
C THR A 71 -6.46 -6.23 -17.71
N GLY A 72 -5.75 -7.08 -16.95
CA GLY A 72 -5.56 -6.91 -15.50
C GLY A 72 -4.11 -6.68 -15.06
N MET A 73 -3.85 -5.68 -14.21
CA MET A 73 -2.57 -5.55 -13.51
C MET A 73 -2.51 -6.66 -12.43
N PRO A 74 -1.49 -7.54 -12.41
CA PRO A 74 -1.32 -8.53 -11.35
C PRO A 74 -1.30 -7.86 -9.97
N LEU A 75 -1.91 -8.48 -8.96
CA LEU A 75 -1.88 -7.94 -7.62
C LEU A 75 -0.46 -7.85 -7.09
N SER A 76 0.39 -8.83 -7.37
CA SER A 76 1.82 -8.77 -7.04
C SER A 76 2.51 -7.49 -7.53
N ARG A 77 2.03 -6.89 -8.63
CA ARG A 77 2.51 -5.58 -9.13
C ARG A 77 1.88 -4.38 -8.47
N LEU A 78 0.67 -4.51 -7.93
CA LEU A 78 0.04 -3.45 -7.13
C LEU A 78 0.71 -3.37 -5.76
N PHE A 79 0.95 -4.51 -5.10
CA PHE A 79 1.71 -4.58 -3.85
C PHE A 79 3.13 -4.05 -4.04
N ALA A 80 3.67 -3.38 -3.01
CA ALA A 80 5.00 -2.75 -3.02
C ALA A 80 5.21 -1.63 -4.06
N SER A 81 4.21 -1.31 -4.88
CA SER A 81 4.31 -0.21 -5.85
C SER A 81 4.17 1.15 -5.18
N PRO A 82 4.70 2.23 -5.79
CA PRO A 82 4.39 3.60 -5.39
C PRO A 82 2.88 3.88 -5.28
N LEU A 83 2.07 3.21 -6.12
CA LEU A 83 0.62 3.34 -6.10
C LEU A 83 0.01 2.79 -4.81
N SER A 84 0.50 1.65 -4.30
CA SER A 84 0.04 1.11 -3.00
C SER A 84 0.25 2.08 -1.86
N GLU A 85 1.38 2.80 -1.86
CA GLU A 85 1.66 3.83 -0.84
C GLU A 85 0.72 5.03 -0.97
N VAL A 86 0.42 5.46 -2.21
CA VAL A 86 -0.55 6.54 -2.48
C VAL A 86 -1.94 6.16 -1.98
N VAL A 87 -2.43 4.96 -2.31
CA VAL A 87 -3.74 4.48 -1.89
C VAL A 87 -3.79 4.34 -0.38
N PHE A 88 -2.78 3.70 0.24
CA PHE A 88 -2.71 3.53 1.69
C PHE A 88 -2.79 4.86 2.43
N ARG A 89 -1.95 5.82 2.06
CA ARG A 89 -1.92 7.14 2.70
C ARG A 89 -3.19 7.95 2.43
N SER A 90 -3.85 7.75 1.29
CA SER A 90 -5.11 8.43 0.99
C SER A 90 -6.31 7.83 1.76
N THR A 91 -6.29 6.51 2.01
CA THR A 91 -7.37 5.80 2.72
C THR A 91 -7.19 5.83 4.23
N CYS A 92 -5.96 5.76 4.73
CA CYS A 92 -5.65 5.61 6.16
C CYS A 92 -5.07 6.86 6.82
N SER A 93 -5.14 8.05 6.18
CA SER A 93 -4.65 9.29 6.80
C SER A 93 -5.70 9.93 7.70
N PRO A 94 -5.43 10.07 9.02
CA PRO A 94 -6.28 10.87 9.89
C PRO A 94 -6.15 12.37 9.51
N ALA A 95 -7.23 13.14 9.66
CA ALA A 95 -7.28 14.56 9.24
C ALA A 95 -6.07 15.40 9.70
N ARG A 96 -5.59 15.17 10.93
CA ARG A 96 -4.41 15.85 11.50
C ARG A 96 -3.09 15.60 10.75
N ARG A 97 -2.99 14.51 9.99
CA ARG A 97 -1.82 14.12 9.19
C ARG A 97 -1.99 14.35 7.69
N ALA A 98 -3.16 14.79 7.24
CA ALA A 98 -3.48 14.89 5.82
C ALA A 98 -2.43 15.68 5.02
N ILE A 99 -1.94 16.81 5.55
CA ILE A 99 -0.89 17.62 4.88
C ILE A 99 0.44 16.86 4.81
N PHE A 100 0.82 16.18 5.89
CA PHE A 100 2.07 15.41 5.92
C PHE A 100 2.02 14.24 4.94
N ASP A 101 0.95 13.45 4.97
CA ASP A 101 0.78 12.32 4.08
C ASP A 101 0.65 12.77 2.60
N ALA A 102 -0.05 13.88 2.33
CA ALA A 102 -0.12 14.46 0.99
C ALA A 102 1.25 14.87 0.44
N ARG A 103 2.15 15.42 1.27
CA ARG A 103 3.52 15.74 0.86
C ARG A 103 4.34 14.51 0.51
N LEU A 104 4.08 13.39 1.17
CA LEU A 104 4.75 12.12 0.88
C LEU A 104 4.25 11.48 -0.42
N THR A 105 2.95 11.61 -0.72
CA THR A 105 2.36 11.04 -1.95
C THR A 105 2.54 11.91 -3.18
N LEU A 106 2.69 13.22 -3.03
CA LEU A 106 2.86 14.17 -4.12
C LEU A 106 3.91 13.74 -5.17
N PRO A 107 5.16 13.38 -4.79
CA PRO A 107 6.17 12.95 -5.77
C PRO A 107 5.86 11.58 -6.40
N LEU A 108 5.08 10.74 -5.70
CA LEU A 108 4.65 9.43 -6.22
C LEU A 108 3.54 9.59 -7.27
N THR A 109 2.67 10.60 -7.11
CA THR A 109 1.55 10.87 -8.03
C THR A 109 1.95 11.71 -9.23
N TYR A 110 2.78 12.74 -9.04
CA TYR A 110 3.09 13.75 -10.07
C TYR A 110 4.55 13.76 -10.54
N GLY A 111 5.37 12.83 -10.03
CA GLY A 111 6.80 12.74 -10.35
C GLY A 111 7.69 13.50 -9.36
N ARG A 112 8.99 13.20 -9.38
CA ARG A 112 9.96 13.65 -8.35
C ARG A 112 10.10 15.17 -8.26
N ASP A 113 9.83 15.88 -9.35
CA ASP A 113 9.95 17.34 -9.42
C ASP A 113 8.71 18.07 -8.88
N ALA A 114 7.67 17.33 -8.46
CA ALA A 114 6.46 17.91 -7.91
C ALA A 114 6.73 18.66 -6.61
N LYS A 115 6.32 19.93 -6.54
CA LYS A 115 6.49 20.78 -5.35
C LYS A 115 5.16 21.04 -4.67
N TRP A 116 5.19 20.98 -3.35
CA TRP A 116 4.03 21.29 -2.51
C TRP A 116 3.48 22.71 -2.77
N GLU A 117 4.36 23.67 -3.05
CA GLU A 117 3.99 25.06 -3.33
C GLU A 117 3.15 25.21 -4.59
N ASP A 118 3.50 24.49 -5.66
CA ASP A 118 2.75 24.51 -6.92
C ASP A 118 1.34 23.92 -6.73
N PHE A 119 1.22 22.89 -5.89
CA PHE A 119 -0.06 22.28 -5.56
C PHE A 119 -0.96 23.22 -4.75
N LYS A 120 -0.40 23.92 -3.74
CA LYS A 120 -1.15 24.96 -3.01
C LYS A 120 -1.63 26.07 -3.93
N LYS A 121 -0.77 26.54 -4.84
CA LYS A 121 -1.13 27.57 -5.82
C LYS A 121 -2.30 27.12 -6.69
N PHE A 122 -2.22 25.93 -7.26
CA PHE A 122 -3.28 25.34 -8.08
C PHE A 122 -4.65 25.27 -7.38
N PHE A 123 -4.69 24.83 -6.12
CA PHE A 123 -5.94 24.75 -5.36
C PHE A 123 -6.49 26.11 -4.95
N ASN A 124 -5.62 27.04 -4.55
CA ASN A 124 -6.03 28.39 -4.15
C ASN A 124 -6.54 29.21 -5.36
N GLU A 125 -5.95 29.03 -6.54
CA GLU A 125 -6.39 29.67 -7.78
C GLU A 125 -7.74 29.13 -8.28
N ARG A 126 -8.10 27.88 -7.93
CA ARG A 126 -9.41 27.30 -8.26
C ARG A 126 -10.55 27.76 -7.35
N LEU A 127 -10.23 28.36 -6.20
CA LEU A 127 -11.19 28.87 -5.22
C LEU A 127 -11.38 30.40 -5.30
N ALA A 128 -10.61 31.07 -6.17
CA ALA A 128 -10.73 32.49 -6.50
C ALA A 128 -11.58 32.68 -7.77
#